data_AF-A0A0E9UA89-F1
#
_entry.id   AF-A0A0E9UA89-F1
#
_cell.length_a   1.000
_cell.length_b   1.000
_cell.length_c   1.000
_cell.angle_alpha   90.00
_cell.angle_beta   90.00
_cell.angle_gamma   90.00
#
_symmetry.space_group_name_H-M   'P 1'
#
loop_
_entity.id
_entity.type
_entity.pdbx_description
1 polymer ?
#
loop_
_entity_poly.entity_id
_entity_poly.type
_entity_poly.pdbx_seq_one_letter_code
_entity_poly.pdbx_strand_id
1 'polypeptide(L)'
;MDVLTVVAVLSLLSVSAAKPLNCEGLDQPLALNETQISGKWILIEGTTDHQKYATILKTVNSSFMDIVMSHNGTSVMKQKIC
;
A
#
# COMPACT_ATOMS: atom_id res chain seq x y z
N MET A 1 -12.93 13.92 39.72
CA MET A 1 -12.74 12.91 38.66
C MET A 1 -12.37 11.62 39.35
N ASP A 2 -13.16 10.58 39.16
CA ASP A 2 -12.95 9.29 39.81
C ASP A 2 -11.79 8.52 39.12
N VAL A 3 -11.08 7.68 39.88
CA VAL A 3 -9.90 6.95 39.38
C VAL A 3 -10.26 6.07 38.18
N LEU A 4 -11.47 5.50 38.18
CA LEU A 4 -11.97 4.68 37.09
C LEU A 4 -12.14 5.49 35.81
N THR A 5 -12.56 6.77 35.94
CA THR A 5 -12.71 7.68 34.80
C THR A 5 -11.36 8.02 34.18
N VAL A 6 -10.33 8.25 35.01
CA VAL A 6 -8.97 8.54 34.54
C VAL A 6 -8.37 7.34 33.80
N VAL A 7 -8.53 6.12 34.35
CA VAL A 7 -8.06 4.89 33.71
C VAL A 7 -8.79 4.63 32.39
N ALA A 8 -10.11 4.84 32.33
CA ALA A 8 -10.87 4.71 31.11
C ALA A 8 -10.39 5.69 30.03
N VAL A 9 -10.17 6.96 30.37
CA VAL A 9 -9.68 7.97 29.43
C VAL A 9 -8.27 7.63 28.94
N LEU A 10 -7.35 7.22 29.83
CA LEU A 10 -6.00 6.81 29.45
C LEU A 10 -6.02 5.56 28.54
N SER A 11 -6.90 4.62 28.81
CA SER A 11 -7.07 3.41 27.99
C SER A 11 -7.59 3.77 26.59
N LEU A 12 -8.61 4.63 26.49
CA LEU A 12 -9.10 5.12 25.21
C LEU A 12 -8.02 5.87 24.41
N LEU A 13 -7.20 6.70 25.07
CA LEU A 13 -6.11 7.43 24.43
C LEU A 13 -4.99 6.50 23.94
N SER A 14 -4.69 5.41 24.65
CA SER A 14 -3.73 4.40 24.17
C SER A 14 -4.21 3.65 22.93
N VAL A 15 -5.52 3.43 22.79
CA VAL A 15 -6.11 2.76 21.62
C VAL A 15 -6.20 3.71 20.42
N SER A 16 -6.53 4.99 20.64
CA SER A 16 -6.63 5.97 19.55
C SER A 16 -5.27 6.43 19.02
N ALA A 17 -4.20 6.31 19.82
CA ALA A 17 -2.82 6.55 19.39
C ALA A 17 -2.20 5.37 18.64
N ALA A 18 -2.82 4.18 18.66
CA ALA A 18 -2.37 3.02 17.91
C ALA A 18 -2.78 3.13 16.44
N LYS A 19 -2.19 4.08 15.70
CA LYS A 19 -2.07 3.88 14.25
C LYS A 19 -1.18 2.64 14.03
N PRO A 20 -1.51 1.74 13.09
CA PRO A 20 -0.57 0.71 12.69
C PRO A 20 0.76 1.38 12.34
N LEU A 21 1.84 0.89 12.96
CA LEU A 21 3.19 1.41 12.77
C LEU A 21 3.50 1.41 11.27
N ASN A 22 4.04 2.52 10.75
CA ASN A 22 4.52 2.67 9.37
C ASN A 22 3.43 2.70 8.27
N CYS A 23 2.22 3.17 8.59
CA CYS A 23 1.17 3.39 7.59
C CYS A 23 1.07 4.85 7.10
N GLU A 24 2.03 5.71 7.45
CA GLU A 24 2.03 7.10 6.95
C GLU A 24 2.08 7.14 5.42
N GLY A 25 1.19 7.94 4.80
CA GLY A 25 1.18 8.15 3.35
C GLY A 25 0.32 7.15 2.56
N LEU A 26 -0.25 6.11 3.18
CA LEU A 26 -1.24 5.23 2.55
C LEU A 26 -2.61 5.91 2.34
N ASP A 27 -2.89 6.95 3.12
CA ASP A 27 -4.12 7.75 3.07
C ASP A 27 -4.02 8.97 2.15
N GLN A 28 -2.83 9.25 1.59
CA GLN A 28 -2.63 10.38 0.71
C GLN A 28 -2.92 9.99 -0.75
N PRO A 29 -3.75 10.76 -1.47
CA PRO A 29 -3.91 10.57 -2.91
C PRO A 29 -2.55 10.68 -3.59
N LEU A 30 -2.27 9.76 -4.51
CA LEU A 30 -1.05 9.83 -5.32
C LEU A 30 -1.04 11.19 -6.04
N ALA A 31 -0.06 12.04 -5.75
CA ALA A 31 0.19 13.20 -6.58
C ALA A 31 0.68 12.68 -7.94
N LEU A 32 -0.23 12.60 -8.91
CA LEU A 32 0.05 12.11 -10.25
C LEU A 32 0.95 13.10 -11.01
N ASN A 33 2.22 13.17 -10.62
CA ASN A 33 3.26 13.70 -11.48
C ASN A 33 3.59 12.61 -12.49
N GLU A 34 3.25 12.82 -13.76
CA GLU A 34 3.36 11.85 -14.86
C GLU A 34 4.76 11.22 -15.00
N THR A 35 5.79 11.86 -14.46
CA THR A 35 7.18 11.39 -14.50
C THR A 35 7.57 10.42 -13.38
N GLN A 36 6.85 10.35 -12.26
CA GLN A 36 7.34 9.61 -11.08
C GLN A 36 7.17 8.09 -11.19
N ILE A 37 6.11 7.61 -11.86
CA ILE A 37 5.81 6.18 -11.97
C ILE A 37 6.15 5.58 -13.33
N SER A 38 6.46 6.44 -14.32
CA SER A 38 6.84 6.02 -15.66
C SER A 38 8.18 5.27 -15.65
N GLY A 39 8.26 4.14 -16.34
CA GLY A 39 9.49 3.38 -16.51
C GLY A 39 9.36 1.91 -16.13
N LYS A 40 10.53 1.28 -15.96
CA LYS A 40 10.66 -0.16 -15.73
C LYS A 40 10.76 -0.47 -14.24
N TRP A 41 9.97 -1.44 -13.79
CA TRP A 41 9.90 -1.87 -12.40
C TRP A 41 9.99 -3.38 -12.28
N ILE A 42 10.42 -3.82 -11.11
CA ILE A 42 10.50 -5.22 -10.72
C ILE A 42 9.65 -5.38 -9.46
N LEU A 43 8.77 -6.37 -9.43
CA LEU A 43 8.09 -6.76 -8.20
C LEU A 43 9.11 -7.44 -7.28
N ILE A 44 9.41 -6.79 -6.15
CA ILE A 44 10.35 -7.33 -5.15
C ILE A 44 9.61 -8.24 -4.17
N GLU A 45 8.51 -7.75 -3.60
CA GLU A 45 7.72 -8.46 -2.61
C GLU A 45 6.27 -7.97 -2.64
N GLY A 46 5.33 -8.83 -2.24
CA GLY A 46 3.92 -8.48 -2.06
C GLY A 46 3.28 -9.30 -0.96
N THR A 47 2.38 -8.67 -0.21
CA THR A 47 1.57 -9.33 0.84
C THR A 47 0.10 -8.96 0.66
N THR A 48 -0.80 -9.83 1.08
CA THR A 48 -2.24 -9.66 0.94
C THR A 48 -2.99 -10.54 1.93
N ASP A 49 -4.10 -10.03 2.45
CA ASP A 49 -5.08 -10.74 3.26
C ASP A 49 -6.08 -11.56 2.41
N HIS A 50 -6.13 -11.31 1.10
CA HIS A 50 -7.08 -11.94 0.20
C HIS A 50 -6.50 -13.22 -0.43
N GLN A 51 -7.10 -14.37 -0.09
CA GLN A 51 -6.58 -15.70 -0.44
C GLN A 51 -6.27 -15.88 -1.94
N LYS A 52 -7.13 -15.37 -2.83
CA LYS A 52 -6.90 -15.45 -4.30
C LYS A 52 -5.56 -14.84 -4.70
N TYR A 53 -5.22 -13.64 -4.19
CA TYR A 53 -3.98 -12.95 -4.55
C TYR A 53 -2.79 -13.58 -3.85
N ALA A 54 -2.95 -14.11 -2.63
CA ALA A 54 -1.92 -14.88 -1.96
C ALA A 54 -1.50 -16.11 -2.77
N THR A 55 -2.47 -16.82 -3.38
CA THR A 55 -2.17 -17.94 -4.28
C THR A 55 -1.40 -17.49 -5.52
N ILE A 56 -1.78 -16.36 -6.13
CA ILE A 56 -1.07 -15.82 -7.30
C ILE A 56 0.37 -15.45 -6.93
N LEU A 57 0.58 -14.71 -5.84
CA LEU A 57 1.91 -14.29 -5.38
C LEU A 57 2.83 -15.48 -5.12
N LYS A 58 2.31 -16.60 -4.60
CA LYS A 58 3.09 -17.84 -4.40
C LYS A 58 3.59 -18.48 -5.70
N THR A 59 2.94 -18.22 -6.82
CA THR A 59 3.32 -18.77 -8.14
C THR A 59 4.23 -17.84 -8.93
N VAL A 60 4.34 -16.57 -8.53
CA VAL A 60 5.17 -15.58 -9.22
C VAL A 60 6.60 -15.69 -8.67
N ASN A 61 7.52 -16.19 -9.49
CA ASN A 61 8.95 -16.20 -9.16
C ASN A 61 9.58 -14.83 -9.46
N SER A 62 9.23 -14.24 -10.60
CA SER A 62 9.65 -12.89 -10.96
C SER A 62 8.59 -12.17 -11.79
N SER A 63 8.47 -10.85 -11.59
CA SER A 63 7.61 -10.01 -12.42
C SER A 63 8.29 -8.69 -12.77
N PHE A 64 8.26 -8.37 -14.05
CA PHE A 64 8.76 -7.12 -14.60
C PHE A 64 7.59 -6.35 -15.19
N MET A 65 7.58 -5.03 -15.00
CA MET A 65 6.56 -4.17 -15.60
C MET A 65 7.18 -2.92 -16.20
N ASP A 66 6.62 -2.45 -17.30
CA ASP A 66 6.94 -1.17 -17.92
C ASP A 66 5.68 -0.32 -17.96
N ILE A 67 5.71 0.83 -17.30
CA ILE A 67 4.59 1.75 -17.17
C ILE A 67 4.85 2.96 -18.04
N VAL A 68 3.95 3.21 -18.99
CA VAL A 68 3.99 4.38 -19.87
C VAL A 68 2.74 5.22 -19.60
N MET A 69 2.93 6.45 -19.14
CA MET A 69 1.84 7.40 -18.95
C MET A 69 1.32 7.91 -20.29
N SER A 70 0.00 8.12 -20.35
CA SER A 70 -0.70 8.79 -21.44
C SER A 70 -1.21 10.14 -20.95
N HIS A 71 -1.27 11.12 -21.85
CA HIS A 71 -1.68 12.50 -21.56
C HIS A 71 -3.15 12.67 -21.12
N ASN A 72 -3.93 11.58 -21.07
CA ASN A 72 -5.35 11.61 -20.72
C ASN A 72 -5.64 11.01 -19.33
N GLY A 73 -4.63 10.99 -18.44
CA GLY A 73 -4.77 10.39 -17.10
C GLY A 73 -4.87 8.87 -17.11
N THR A 74 -4.50 8.23 -18.23
CA THR A 74 -4.41 6.77 -18.36
C THR A 74 -2.95 6.33 -18.44
N SER A 75 -2.70 5.06 -18.19
CA SER A 75 -1.36 4.47 -18.38
C SER A 75 -1.48 3.12 -19.08
N VAL A 76 -0.44 2.79 -19.82
CA VAL A 76 -0.26 1.46 -20.39
C VAL A 76 0.78 0.73 -19.54
N MET A 77 0.34 -0.35 -18.88
CA MET A 77 1.22 -1.24 -18.14
C MET A 77 1.47 -2.51 -18.94
N LYS A 78 2.72 -2.76 -19.30
CA LYS A 78 3.15 -4.02 -19.91
C LYS A 78 3.79 -4.88 -18.84
N GLN A 79 3.15 -5.98 -18.47
CA GLN A 79 3.64 -6.90 -17.46
C GLN A 79 4.18 -8.18 -18.09
N LYS A 80 5.31 -8.67 -17.58
CA LYS A 80 5.87 -9.97 -17.88
C LYS A 80 6.08 -10.75 -16.58
N ILE A 81 5.53 -11.94 -16.49
CA ILE A 81 5.71 -12.88 -15.37
C ILE A 81 6.62 -14.00 -15.88
N CYS A 82 7.71 -14.29 -15.15
CA CYS A 82 8.65 -15.36 -15.47
C CYS A 82 8.84 -16.29 -14.28
#